data_AF-A0A9N9HSD1-F1
#
_entry.id   AF-A0A9N9HSD1-F1
#
_cell.length_a   1.000
_cell.length_b   1.000
_cell.length_c   1.000
_cell.angle_alpha   90.00
_cell.angle_beta   90.00
_cell.angle_gamma   90.00
#
_symmetry.space_group_name_H-M   'P 1'
#
loop_
_entity.id
_entity.type
_entity.pdbx_description
1 polymer ?
#
loop_
_entity_poly.entity_id
_entity_poly.type
_entity_poly.pdbx_seq_one_letter_code
_entity_poly.pdbx_strand_id
1 'polypeptide(L)'
;MVLSFDGIAHDIQLQNKIYNGLRPSIPAHVPKLIIELITSCWDDQPDKRPSSRKIHETISTWYNEILSNESTEIVSQIRKSDEITCDFVSLPSHVKIYSEAIYAS
;
A
#
# COMPACT_ATOMS: atom_id res chain seq x y z
N MET A 1 2.23 9.87 -6.46
CA MET A 1 2.04 9.61 -5.01
C MET A 1 0.56 9.46 -4.75
N VAL A 2 0.11 8.35 -4.15
CA VAL A 2 -1.31 8.13 -3.80
C VAL A 2 -1.47 8.39 -2.32
N LEU A 3 -2.27 9.38 -1.96
CA LEU A 3 -2.55 9.71 -0.56
C LEU A 3 -3.73 8.87 -0.06
N SER A 4 -3.57 8.26 1.11
CA SER A 4 -4.62 7.49 1.75
C SER A 4 -5.82 8.38 2.06
N PHE A 5 -7.01 7.98 1.59
CA PHE A 5 -8.26 8.73 1.76
C PHE A 5 -8.25 10.15 1.19
N ASP A 6 -7.48 10.38 0.11
CA ASP A 6 -7.45 11.68 -0.57
C ASP A 6 -8.85 12.19 -0.94
N GLY A 7 -9.07 13.49 -0.74
CA GLY A 7 -10.36 14.13 -0.97
C GLY A 7 -11.46 13.79 0.05
N ILE A 8 -11.15 13.02 1.11
CA ILE A 8 -12.09 12.69 2.19
C ILE A 8 -11.68 13.43 3.46
N ALA A 9 -12.65 14.05 4.15
CA ALA A 9 -12.39 14.71 5.43
C ALA A 9 -11.94 13.69 6.48
N HIS A 10 -10.89 14.03 7.24
CA HIS A 10 -10.35 13.19 8.32
C HIS A 10 -11.14 13.37 9.63
N ASP A 11 -12.42 13.06 9.59
CA ASP A 11 -13.36 13.23 10.70
C ASP A 11 -13.84 11.90 11.30
N ILE A 12 -14.75 11.97 12.28
CA ILE A 12 -15.33 10.79 12.94
C ILE A 12 -16.11 9.89 11.96
N GLN A 13 -16.64 10.44 10.86
CA GLN A 13 -17.35 9.65 9.86
C GLN A 13 -16.37 8.75 9.09
N LEU A 14 -15.19 9.28 8.75
CA LEU A 14 -14.13 8.45 8.17
C LEU A 14 -13.66 7.37 9.16
N GLN A 15 -13.46 7.71 10.43
CA GLN A 15 -13.08 6.74 11.47
C GLN A 15 -14.10 5.59 11.56
N ASN A 16 -15.40 5.89 11.58
CA ASN A 16 -16.46 4.89 11.60
C ASN A 16 -16.44 3.99 10.35
N LYS A 17 -16.19 4.56 9.18
CA LYS A 17 -16.06 3.77 7.94
C LYS A 17 -14.87 2.82 8.01
N ILE A 18 -13.71 3.27 8.50
CA ILE A 18 -12.51 2.45 8.66
C ILE A 18 -12.75 1.31 9.66
N TYR A 19 -13.39 1.61 10.79
CA TYR A 19 -13.80 0.61 11.78
C TYR A 19 -14.71 -0.46 11.17
N ASN A 20 -15.58 -0.06 10.24
CA ASN A 20 -16.47 -0.96 9.50
C ASN A 20 -15.84 -1.59 8.24
N GLY A 21 -14.51 -1.61 8.14
CA GLY A 21 -13.80 -2.32 7.07
C GLY A 21 -13.41 -1.49 5.85
N LEU A 22 -13.68 -0.18 5.83
CA LEU A 22 -13.16 0.66 4.74
C LEU A 22 -11.62 0.63 4.74
N ARG A 23 -11.04 0.40 3.56
CA ARG A 23 -9.59 0.45 3.32
C ARG A 23 -9.28 1.36 2.12
N PRO A 24 -8.11 2.01 2.08
CA PRO A 24 -7.64 2.73 0.90
C PRO A 24 -7.64 1.85 -0.36
N SER A 25 -8.00 2.46 -1.50
CA SER A 25 -7.87 1.80 -2.80
C SER A 25 -6.40 1.65 -3.17
N ILE A 26 -6.00 0.45 -3.60
CA ILE A 26 -4.65 0.20 -4.09
C ILE A 26 -4.66 0.34 -5.62
N PRO A 27 -3.76 1.16 -6.22
CA PRO A 27 -3.71 1.31 -7.66
C PRO A 27 -3.45 0.00 -8.39
N ALA A 28 -4.07 -0.17 -9.56
CA ALA A 28 -3.94 -1.40 -10.36
C ALA A 28 -2.52 -1.65 -10.88
N HIS A 29 -1.67 -0.63 -10.95
CA HIS A 29 -0.27 -0.77 -11.35
C HIS A 29 0.62 -1.31 -10.22
N VAL A 30 0.14 -1.47 -8.99
CA VAL A 30 0.93 -2.05 -7.91
C VAL A 30 1.08 -3.57 -8.15
N PRO A 31 2.29 -4.15 -8.03
CA PRO A 31 2.49 -5.59 -8.18
C PRO A 31 1.54 -6.39 -7.29
N LYS A 32 0.94 -7.46 -7.83
CA LYS A 32 -0.03 -8.32 -7.12
C LYS A 32 0.50 -8.84 -5.79
N LEU A 33 1.76 -9.27 -5.72
CA LEU A 33 2.40 -9.73 -4.49
C LEU A 33 2.48 -8.64 -3.41
N ILE A 34 2.65 -7.38 -3.82
CA ILE A 34 2.62 -6.23 -2.91
C ILE A 34 1.19 -5.96 -2.45
N ILE A 35 0.20 -6.03 -3.35
CA ILE A 35 -1.22 -5.95 -2.99
C ILE A 35 -1.58 -7.01 -1.95
N GLU A 36 -1.19 -8.26 -2.17
CA GLU A 36 -1.42 -9.37 -1.23
C GLU A 36 -0.80 -9.08 0.14
N LEU A 37 0.45 -8.62 0.19
CA LEU A 37 1.11 -8.25 1.46
C LEU A 37 0.38 -7.10 2.17
N ILE A 38 0.07 -6.01 1.48
CA ILE A 38 -0.70 -4.88 2.04
C ILE A 38 -2.05 -5.39 2.58
N THR A 39 -2.74 -6.24 1.82
CA THR A 39 -4.02 -6.80 2.24
C THR A 39 -3.95 -7.69 3.46
N SER A 40 -2.86 -8.43 3.64
CA SER A 40 -2.65 -9.21 4.86
C SER A 40 -2.36 -8.34 6.09
N CYS A 41 -1.67 -7.20 5.93
CA CYS A 41 -1.30 -6.32 7.05
C CYS A 41 -2.51 -5.67 7.74
N TRP A 42 -3.59 -5.43 7.01
CA TRP A 42 -4.79 -4.77 7.50
C TRP A 42 -6.03 -5.68 7.49
N ASP A 43 -5.81 -7.01 7.52
CA ASP A 43 -6.87 -8.01 7.62
C ASP A 43 -7.77 -7.71 8.83
N ASP A 44 -9.08 -7.89 8.66
CA ASP A 44 -10.07 -7.63 9.70
C ASP A 44 -9.87 -8.57 10.91
N GLN A 45 -9.33 -9.76 10.69
CA GLN A 45 -8.95 -10.70 11.75
C GLN A 45 -7.50 -10.40 12.18
N PRO A 46 -7.27 -9.90 13.42
CA PRO A 46 -5.93 -9.55 13.89
C PRO A 46 -4.91 -10.71 13.81
N ASP A 47 -5.36 -11.93 14.06
CA ASP A 47 -4.51 -13.14 14.04
C ASP A 47 -4.03 -13.53 12.63
N LYS A 48 -4.68 -13.02 11.58
CA LYS A 48 -4.24 -13.23 10.19
C LYS A 48 -3.19 -12.21 9.74
N ARG A 49 -2.98 -11.15 10.51
CA ARG A 49 -1.99 -10.13 10.18
C ARG A 49 -0.58 -10.70 10.35
N PRO A 50 0.32 -10.51 9.37
CA PRO A 50 1.69 -10.93 9.52
C PRO A 50 2.39 -10.11 10.62
N SER A 51 3.29 -10.75 11.35
CA SER A 51 4.18 -10.04 12.27
C SER A 51 5.14 -9.13 11.50
N SER A 52 5.62 -8.07 12.15
CA SER A 52 6.66 -7.19 11.57
C SER A 52 7.89 -7.98 11.10
N ARG A 53 8.28 -9.03 11.84
CA ARG A 53 9.34 -9.95 11.44
C ARG A 53 9.01 -10.66 10.12
N LYS A 54 7.79 -11.21 9.98
CA LYS A 54 7.39 -11.90 8.75
C LYS A 54 7.37 -10.95 7.55
N ILE A 55 6.86 -9.73 7.74
CA ILE A 55 6.88 -8.67 6.71
C ILE A 55 8.33 -8.38 6.29
N HIS A 56 9.23 -8.17 7.26
CA HIS A 56 10.64 -7.89 7.00
C HIS A 56 11.31 -9.04 6.22
N GLU A 57 11.09 -10.29 6.65
CA GLU A 57 11.62 -11.47 5.96
C GLU A 57 11.13 -11.54 4.51
N THR A 58 9.82 -11.36 4.27
CA THR A 58 9.24 -11.34 2.93
C THR A 58 9.86 -10.26 2.03
N ILE A 59 9.93 -9.02 2.53
CA ILE A 59 10.51 -7.90 1.76
C ILE A 59 12.01 -8.13 1.49
N SER A 60 12.75 -8.65 2.48
CA SER A 60 14.17 -8.95 2.35
C SER A 60 14.44 -10.03 1.29
N THR A 61 13.59 -11.06 1.24
CA THR A 61 13.66 -12.09 0.19
C THR A 61 13.47 -11.47 -1.19
N TRP A 62 12.42 -10.67 -1.39
CA TRP A 62 12.21 -10.00 -2.68
C TRP A 62 13.35 -9.06 -3.07
N TYR A 63 13.88 -8.31 -2.10
CA TYR A 63 15.03 -7.43 -2.34
C TYR A 63 16.25 -8.21 -2.85
N ASN A 64 16.55 -9.35 -2.23
CA ASN A 64 17.65 -10.21 -2.66
C ASN A 64 17.42 -10.79 -4.06
N GLU A 65 16.20 -11.26 -4.37
CA GLU A 65 15.84 -11.78 -5.71
C GLU A 65 16.00 -10.71 -6.80
N ILE A 66 15.63 -9.46 -6.48
CA ILE A 66 15.82 -8.32 -7.39
C ILE A 66 17.31 -8.06 -7.60
N LEU A 67 18.13 -8.05 -6.55
CA LEU A 67 19.56 -7.80 -6.65
C LEU A 67 20.33 -8.93 -7.36
N SER A 68 19.91 -10.18 -7.17
CA SER A 68 20.49 -11.34 -7.87
C SER A 68 20.06 -11.43 -9.34
N ASN A 69 19.19 -10.51 -9.80
CA ASN A 69 18.53 -10.56 -11.11
C ASN A 69 17.85 -11.91 -11.37
N GLU A 70 17.34 -12.55 -10.31
CA GLU A 70 16.59 -13.78 -10.45
C GLU A 70 15.27 -13.52 -11.18
N SER A 71 14.90 -14.44 -12.07
CA SER A 71 13.61 -14.37 -12.74
C SER A 71 12.50 -14.91 -11.84
N THR A 72 12.16 -14.16 -10.78
CA THR A 72 11.09 -14.51 -9.84
C THR A 72 9.79 -13.81 -10.16
N GLU A 73 8.70 -14.23 -9.50
CA GLU A 73 7.37 -13.65 -9.73
C GLU A 73 7.31 -12.17 -9.34
N ILE A 74 8.00 -11.74 -8.28
CA ILE A 74 8.04 -10.32 -7.91
C ILE A 74 8.77 -9.48 -8.97
N VAL A 75 9.89 -9.99 -9.50
CA VAL A 75 10.62 -9.31 -10.59
C VAL A 75 9.77 -9.25 -11.86
N SER A 76 9.02 -10.31 -12.17
CA SER A 76 8.10 -10.35 -13.32
C SER A 76 6.98 -9.31 -13.19
N GLN A 77 6.40 -9.17 -11.99
CA GLN A 77 5.32 -8.22 -11.73
C GLN A 77 5.82 -6.77 -11.69
N ILE A 78 6.99 -6.50 -11.11
CA ILE A 78 7.60 -5.15 -11.12
C ILE A 78 7.81 -4.66 -12.55
N ARG A 79 8.36 -5.51 -13.43
CA ARG A 79 8.56 -5.14 -14.85
C ARG A 79 7.24 -4.79 -15.55
N LYS A 80 6.19 -5.58 -15.33
CA LYS A 80 4.83 -5.31 -15.86
C LYS A 80 4.25 -4.01 -15.29
N SER A 81 4.48 -3.73 -14.01
CA SER A 81 4.05 -2.48 -13.37
C SER A 81 4.76 -1.26 -13.97
N ASP A 82 6.06 -1.36 -14.24
CA ASP A 82 6.85 -0.27 -14.83
C ASP A 82 6.35 0.08 -16.25
N GLU A 83 5.96 -0.92 -17.04
CA GLU A 83 5.32 -0.72 -18.35
C GLU A 83 4.02 0.10 -18.28
N ILE A 84 3.28 0.01 -17.17
CA ILE A 84 2.02 0.74 -16.93
C ILE A 84 2.26 2.16 -16.37
N THR A 85 3.38 2.37 -15.67
CA THR A 85 3.61 3.58 -14.85
C THR A 85 4.05 4.80 -15.67
N CYS A 86 4.45 4.62 -16.94
CA CYS A 86 4.86 5.71 -17.84
C CYS A 86 3.74 6.75 -18.14
N ASP A 87 2.48 6.46 -17.83
CA ASP A 87 1.34 7.34 -18.14
C ASP A 87 0.90 8.28 -17.00
N PHE A 88 1.46 8.17 -15.79
CA PHE A 88 0.91 8.82 -14.58
C PHE A 88 1.76 9.96 -13.97
N VAL A 89 2.85 10.38 -14.63
CA VAL A 89 3.89 11.27 -14.05
C VAL A 89 3.46 12.75 -13.90
N SER A 90 2.20 13.10 -14.18
CA SER A 90 1.68 14.47 -14.00
C SER A 90 0.48 14.51 -13.04
N LEU A 91 0.74 14.53 -11.73
CA LEU A 91 -0.26 14.96 -10.73
C LEU A 91 0.29 16.10 -9.85
N PRO A 92 -0.52 17.14 -9.55
CA PRO A 92 -0.02 18.39 -8.98
C PRO A 92 0.29 18.26 -7.49
N SER A 93 1.26 19.06 -7.06
CA SER A 93 1.88 19.13 -5.73
C SER A 93 1.02 19.68 -4.59
N HIS A 94 -0.32 19.61 -4.65
CA HIS A 94 -1.16 20.23 -3.62
C HIS A 94 -1.74 19.24 -2.62
N VAL A 95 -0.89 18.87 -1.65
CA VAL A 95 -1.27 18.13 -0.46
C VAL A 95 -2.21 19.00 0.40
N LYS A 96 -3.46 18.58 0.58
CA LYS A 96 -4.36 19.18 1.58
C LYS A 96 -4.16 18.50 2.93
N ILE A 97 -3.51 19.20 3.85
CA ILE A 97 -3.38 18.75 5.25
C ILE A 97 -4.67 19.15 5.97
N TYR A 98 -5.38 18.18 6.54
CA TYR A 98 -6.60 18.42 7.32
C TYR A 98 -6.23 18.68 8.79
N SER A 99 -6.49 19.91 9.26
CA SER A 99 -6.14 20.39 10.60
C SER A 99 -6.87 19.68 11.74
N GLU A 100 -7.92 18.94 11.44
CA GLU A 100 -8.80 18.28 12.41
C GLU A 100 -8.31 16.87 12.82
N ALA A 101 -7.25 16.35 12.19
CA ALA A 101 -6.70 15.04 12.52
C ALA A 101 -5.95 15.07 13.86
N ILE A 102 -6.48 14.40 14.88
CA ILE A 102 -5.79 14.18 16.16
C ILE A 102 -5.09 12.81 16.11
N TYR A 103 -3.76 12.83 16.00
CA TYR A 103 -2.93 11.63 16.12
C TYR A 103 -2.50 11.49 17.58
N ALA A 104 -3.09 10.53 18.30
CA ALA A 104 -2.64 10.16 19.63
C ALA A 104 -1.67 8.98 19.52
N SER A 105 -0.55 9.08 20.25
CA SER A 105 0.51 8.06 20.39
C SER A 105 0.13 6.98 21.39
#